data_AF-A0A2E2FK19-F1
#
_entry.id   AF-A0A2E2FK19-F1
#
_cell.length_a   1.000
_cell.length_b   1.000
_cell.length_c   1.000
_cell.angle_alpha   90.00
_cell.angle_beta   90.00
_cell.angle_gamma   90.00
#
_symmetry.space_group_name_H-M   'P 1'
#
loop_
_entity.id
_entity.type
_entity.pdbx_description
1 polymer ?
#
loop_
_entity_poly.entity_id
_entity_poly.type
_entity_poly.pdbx_seq_one_letter_code
_entity_poly.pdbx_strand_id
1 'polypeptide(L)'
;MKTRKEVNAYINSFRRPDNFNHAAWMTLKKWALAIWDAHLKNQRWQYAVKVSCKEFYQMLCDTDGMCIVPDIDLLKFEINDFTAKWLSQQVDLAANLAREGEFNEALAHLDIALKIKANSAEALNNKAVVLHQLKQYKSAFGYFAQALEAAPAKAKIYVNRAALYSDVDWYQKAVEDLEMALSLYGPSKVLEKKKSEALWNTGKRNKAIENWRNTLLYFNAEETDWMLLAQWQLAVGSKSDALESYRRVLNINPFYAEALLGKGALTLEQNPTDNKAKEALEMAHLLGSSQAKATLNAFLR
;
A
#
# COMPACT_ATOMS: atom_id res chain seq x y z
N MET A 1 -9.48 -38.43 -0.92
CA MET A 1 -10.03 -38.44 0.45
C MET A 1 -9.03 -39.14 1.37
N LYS A 2 -8.67 -38.53 2.50
CA LYS A 2 -7.79 -39.18 3.48
C LYS A 2 -8.50 -40.38 4.10
N THR A 3 -7.81 -41.51 4.27
CA THR A 3 -8.32 -42.60 5.10
C THR A 3 -8.28 -42.20 6.58
N ARG A 4 -9.08 -42.85 7.44
CA ARG A 4 -9.06 -42.59 8.89
C ARG A 4 -7.65 -42.76 9.49
N LYS A 5 -6.87 -43.70 8.95
CA LYS A 5 -5.47 -43.94 9.35
C LYS A 5 -4.57 -42.76 8.99
N GLU A 6 -4.73 -42.19 7.80
CA GLU A 6 -4.00 -41.01 7.35
C GLU A 6 -4.36 -39.76 8.15
N VAL A 7 -5.65 -39.55 8.46
CA VAL A 7 -6.10 -38.46 9.34
C VAL A 7 -5.44 -38.59 10.71
N ASN A 8 -5.44 -39.78 11.30
CA ASN A 8 -4.83 -39.99 12.61
C ASN A 8 -3.31 -39.74 12.57
N ALA A 9 -2.61 -40.14 11.50
CA ALA A 9 -1.20 -39.83 11.32
C ALA A 9 -0.96 -38.31 11.18
N TYR A 10 -1.79 -37.63 10.39
CA TYR A 10 -1.73 -36.17 10.19
C TYR A 10 -1.95 -35.38 11.49
N ILE A 11 -3.01 -35.68 12.25
CA ILE A 11 -3.26 -35.01 13.54
C ILE A 11 -2.09 -35.26 14.50
N ASN A 12 -1.46 -36.42 14.44
CA ASN A 12 -0.34 -36.76 15.31
C ASN A 12 1.02 -36.19 14.90
N SER A 13 1.17 -35.70 13.66
CA SER A 13 2.41 -35.04 13.22
C SER A 13 2.61 -33.65 13.85
N PHE A 14 1.55 -33.03 14.36
CA PHE A 14 1.64 -31.73 15.03
C PHE A 14 2.36 -31.85 16.38
N ARG A 15 3.42 -31.05 16.53
CA ARG A 15 4.11 -30.87 17.80
C ARG A 15 3.21 -30.10 18.77
N ARG A 16 3.18 -30.55 20.03
CA ARG A 16 2.48 -29.83 21.10
C ARG A 16 3.18 -28.48 21.35
N PRO A 17 2.45 -27.35 21.38
CA PRO A 17 3.01 -26.08 21.82
C PRO A 17 3.53 -26.19 23.27
N ASP A 18 4.68 -25.58 23.57
CA ASP A 18 5.41 -25.85 24.83
C ASP A 18 4.59 -25.52 26.10
N ASN A 19 3.69 -24.54 26.01
CA ASN A 19 2.82 -24.08 27.11
C ASN A 19 1.48 -24.84 27.21
N PHE A 20 1.20 -25.78 26.31
CA PHE A 20 0.05 -26.68 26.45
C PHE A 20 0.43 -27.88 27.31
N ASN A 21 -0.34 -28.13 28.37
CA ASN A 21 -0.17 -29.37 29.12
C ASN A 21 -0.58 -30.58 28.26
N HIS A 22 -0.10 -31.77 28.63
CA HIS A 22 -0.33 -32.99 27.84
C HIS A 22 -1.83 -33.32 27.70
N ALA A 23 -2.60 -33.20 28.78
CA ALA A 23 -4.02 -33.54 28.79
C ALA A 23 -4.86 -32.64 27.87
N ALA A 24 -4.62 -31.33 27.90
CA ALA A 24 -5.29 -30.35 27.04
C ALA A 24 -4.98 -30.61 25.56
N TRP A 25 -3.71 -30.88 25.24
CA TRP A 25 -3.31 -31.20 23.87
C TRP A 25 -3.95 -32.48 23.33
N MET A 26 -3.98 -33.54 24.15
CA MET A 26 -4.65 -34.79 23.78
C MET A 26 -6.16 -34.59 23.60
N THR A 27 -6.76 -33.68 24.37
CA THR A 27 -8.17 -33.31 24.21
C THR A 27 -8.41 -32.64 22.86
N LEU A 28 -7.60 -31.66 22.47
CA LEU A 28 -7.68 -31.02 21.14
C LEU A 28 -7.54 -32.03 20.00
N LYS A 29 -6.57 -32.95 20.08
CA LYS A 29 -6.42 -34.02 19.09
C LYS A 29 -7.65 -34.93 18.99
N LYS A 30 -8.28 -35.28 20.11
CA LYS A 30 -9.53 -36.06 20.12
C LYS A 30 -10.67 -35.31 19.45
N TRP A 31 -10.81 -34.00 19.72
CA TRP A 31 -11.80 -33.16 19.05
C TRP A 31 -11.58 -33.09 17.55
N ALA A 32 -10.34 -32.85 17.10
CA ALA A 32 -10.00 -32.82 15.68
C ALA A 32 -10.36 -34.15 14.99
N LEU A 33 -10.03 -35.28 15.63
CA LEU A 33 -10.35 -36.61 15.09
C LEU A 33 -11.87 -36.84 14.99
N ALA A 34 -12.65 -36.40 15.99
CA ALA A 34 -14.10 -36.51 15.96
C ALA A 34 -14.73 -35.68 14.82
N ILE A 35 -14.21 -34.47 14.57
CA ILE A 35 -14.66 -33.61 13.47
C ILE A 35 -14.33 -34.27 12.13
N TRP A 36 -13.11 -34.81 11.98
CA TRP A 36 -12.74 -35.56 10.78
C TRP A 36 -13.59 -36.82 10.58
N ASP A 37 -13.88 -37.58 11.64
CA ASP A 37 -14.73 -38.77 11.55
C ASP A 37 -16.15 -38.42 11.07
N ALA A 38 -16.69 -37.25 11.46
CA ALA A 38 -17.95 -36.74 10.92
C ALA A 38 -17.82 -36.36 9.44
N HIS A 39 -16.78 -35.60 9.08
CA HIS A 39 -16.51 -35.19 7.71
C HIS A 39 -16.35 -36.39 6.76
N LEU A 40 -15.57 -37.41 7.13
CA LEU A 40 -15.36 -38.63 6.33
C LEU A 40 -16.64 -39.45 6.12
N LYS A 41 -17.63 -39.30 7.00
CA LYS A 41 -18.96 -39.90 6.87
C LYS A 41 -19.95 -39.03 6.09
N ASN A 42 -19.49 -37.94 5.47
CA ASN A 42 -20.32 -36.89 4.86
C ASN A 42 -21.35 -36.29 5.83
N GLN A 43 -21.04 -36.24 7.13
CA GLN A 43 -21.87 -35.59 8.14
C GLN A 43 -21.39 -34.15 8.36
N ARG A 44 -22.33 -33.20 8.40
CA ARG A 44 -22.02 -31.80 8.74
C ARG A 44 -21.80 -31.68 10.25
N TRP A 45 -20.71 -31.00 10.62
CA TRP A 45 -20.49 -30.59 12.00
C TRP A 45 -21.46 -29.46 12.37
N GLN A 46 -22.11 -29.55 13.53
CA GLN A 46 -23.17 -28.61 13.94
C GLN A 46 -22.83 -27.82 15.22
N TYR A 47 -21.72 -28.14 15.87
CA TYR A 47 -21.36 -27.55 17.16
C TYR A 47 -20.25 -26.52 17.00
N ALA A 48 -20.29 -25.47 17.83
CA ALA A 48 -19.22 -24.49 17.87
C ALA A 48 -17.89 -25.16 18.29
N VAL A 49 -16.84 -24.93 17.50
CA VAL A 49 -15.48 -25.39 17.73
C VAL A 49 -14.68 -24.23 18.30
N LYS A 50 -14.21 -24.39 19.53
CA LYS A 50 -13.35 -23.40 20.18
C LYS A 50 -11.92 -23.55 19.68
N VAL A 51 -11.43 -22.56 18.98
CA VAL A 51 -10.08 -22.56 18.40
C VAL A 51 -9.15 -21.74 19.28
N SER A 52 -8.27 -22.42 20.02
CA SER A 52 -7.38 -21.78 20.99
C SER A 52 -5.93 -21.63 20.54
N CYS A 53 -5.54 -22.25 19.42
CA CYS A 53 -4.21 -22.12 18.81
C CYS A 53 -4.23 -22.42 17.30
N LYS A 54 -3.16 -22.01 16.62
CA LYS A 54 -2.94 -22.24 15.19
C LYS A 54 -2.90 -23.72 14.84
N GLU A 55 -2.17 -24.51 15.62
CA GLU A 55 -1.96 -25.93 15.33
C GLU A 55 -3.29 -26.68 15.36
N PHE A 56 -4.18 -26.35 16.31
CA PHE A 56 -5.51 -26.95 16.35
C PHE A 56 -6.35 -26.57 15.14
N TYR A 57 -6.35 -25.31 14.71
CA TYR A 57 -7.02 -24.92 13.46
C TYR A 57 -6.48 -25.69 12.25
N GLN A 58 -5.16 -25.83 12.14
CA GLN A 58 -4.53 -26.57 11.05
C GLN A 58 -4.93 -28.05 11.07
N MET A 59 -5.12 -28.67 12.24
CA MET A 59 -5.67 -30.03 12.32
C MET A 59 -7.08 -30.14 11.71
N LEU A 60 -7.83 -29.05 11.65
CA LEU A 60 -9.17 -28.96 11.03
C LEU A 60 -9.10 -28.60 9.54
N CYS A 61 -7.91 -28.52 8.95
CA CYS A 61 -7.75 -28.22 7.53
C CYS A 61 -7.25 -29.46 6.77
N ASP A 62 -7.63 -29.58 5.50
CA ASP A 62 -7.07 -30.58 4.60
C ASP A 62 -5.69 -30.16 4.04
N THR A 63 -5.19 -30.90 3.05
CA THR A 63 -3.89 -30.63 2.41
C THR A 63 -3.87 -29.36 1.59
N ASP A 64 -5.04 -28.88 1.17
CA ASP A 64 -5.20 -27.68 0.35
C ASP A 64 -5.48 -26.46 1.25
N GLY A 65 -5.43 -26.63 2.57
CA GLY A 65 -5.68 -25.58 3.56
C GLY A 65 -7.15 -25.29 3.78
N MET A 66 -8.06 -26.08 3.19
CA MET A 66 -9.50 -25.87 3.33
C MET A 66 -9.98 -26.46 4.65
N CYS A 67 -10.67 -25.65 5.45
CA CYS A 67 -11.23 -26.11 6.71
C CYS A 67 -12.36 -27.11 6.46
N ILE A 68 -12.29 -28.28 7.10
CA ILE A 68 -13.32 -29.33 6.99
C ILE A 68 -14.62 -28.96 7.70
N VAL A 69 -14.59 -27.89 8.51
CA VAL A 69 -15.78 -27.26 9.10
C VAL A 69 -16.25 -26.19 8.11
N PRO A 70 -17.28 -26.47 7.28
CA PRO A 70 -17.64 -25.61 6.16
C PRO A 70 -18.25 -24.27 6.59
N ASP A 71 -18.84 -24.23 7.77
CA ASP A 71 -19.41 -23.02 8.35
C ASP A 71 -18.37 -22.35 9.27
N ILE A 72 -17.79 -21.26 8.78
CA ILE A 72 -16.77 -20.50 9.50
C ILE A 72 -17.31 -19.89 10.81
N ASP A 73 -18.62 -19.69 10.95
CA ASP A 73 -19.22 -19.15 12.17
C ASP A 73 -19.26 -20.17 13.31
N LEU A 74 -19.06 -21.45 13.00
CA LEU A 74 -18.82 -22.48 14.00
C LEU A 74 -17.42 -22.39 14.59
N LEU A 75 -16.46 -21.71 13.95
CA LEU A 75 -15.10 -21.56 14.46
C LEU A 75 -15.03 -20.33 15.38
N LYS A 76 -15.07 -20.58 16.69
CA LYS A 76 -14.97 -19.54 17.72
C LYS A 76 -13.54 -19.44 18.23
N PHE A 77 -12.79 -18.46 17.75
CA PHE A 77 -11.41 -18.23 18.18
C PHE A 77 -11.37 -17.65 19.59
N GLU A 78 -10.59 -18.28 20.48
CA GLU A 78 -10.37 -17.79 21.84
C GLU A 78 -9.17 -16.85 21.85
N ILE A 79 -9.39 -15.57 22.18
CA ILE A 79 -8.32 -14.56 22.25
C ILE A 79 -7.42 -14.88 23.46
N ASN A 80 -6.18 -15.24 23.18
CA ASN A 80 -5.13 -15.57 24.12
C ASN A 80 -3.76 -15.28 23.47
N ASP A 81 -2.65 -15.51 24.17
CA ASP A 81 -1.32 -15.19 23.63
C ASP A 81 -0.99 -15.95 22.33
N PHE A 82 -1.50 -17.18 22.15
CA PHE A 82 -1.26 -17.98 20.95
C PHE A 82 -2.03 -17.45 19.76
N THR A 83 -3.32 -17.15 19.93
CA THR A 83 -4.16 -16.59 18.87
C THR A 83 -3.78 -15.15 18.57
N ALA A 84 -3.29 -14.38 19.54
CA ALA A 84 -2.72 -13.05 19.31
C ALA A 84 -1.43 -13.10 18.48
N LYS A 85 -0.51 -14.02 18.81
CA LYS A 85 0.70 -14.25 18.00
C LYS A 85 0.36 -14.77 16.60
N TRP A 86 -0.64 -15.63 16.50
CA TRP A 86 -1.07 -16.13 15.20
C TRP A 86 -1.76 -15.06 14.37
N LEU A 87 -2.58 -14.20 14.98
CA LEU A 87 -3.18 -13.03 14.34
C LEU A 87 -2.11 -12.18 13.65
N SER A 88 -1.03 -11.81 14.36
CA SER A 88 0.04 -11.00 13.75
C SER A 88 0.69 -11.74 12.58
N GLN A 89 0.95 -13.04 12.72
CA GLN A 89 1.48 -13.86 11.62
C GLN A 89 0.56 -13.90 10.39
N GLN A 90 -0.76 -13.98 10.59
CA GLN A 90 -1.73 -13.96 9.48
C GLN A 90 -1.73 -12.61 8.76
N VAL A 91 -1.68 -11.52 9.52
CA VAL A 91 -1.63 -10.15 8.97
C VAL A 91 -0.33 -9.90 8.20
N ASP A 92 0.81 -10.33 8.74
CA ASP A 92 2.11 -10.21 8.08
C ASP A 92 2.19 -11.05 6.81
N LEU A 93 1.71 -12.30 6.86
CA LEU A 93 1.67 -13.19 5.70
C LEU A 93 0.78 -12.60 4.60
N ALA A 94 -0.42 -12.12 4.94
CA ALA A 94 -1.30 -11.48 3.98
C ALA A 94 -0.66 -10.24 3.33
N ALA A 95 0.10 -9.45 4.11
CA ALA A 95 0.82 -8.30 3.59
C ALA A 95 1.99 -8.68 2.65
N ASN A 96 2.60 -9.85 2.83
CA ASN A 96 3.60 -10.39 1.89
C ASN A 96 2.92 -10.86 0.60
N LEU A 97 1.89 -11.69 0.71
CA LEU A 97 1.13 -12.21 -0.43
C LEU A 97 0.55 -11.09 -1.30
N ALA A 98 0.00 -10.05 -0.68
CA ALA A 98 -0.50 -8.88 -1.40
C ALA A 98 0.60 -8.12 -2.17
N ARG A 99 1.85 -8.13 -1.69
CA ARG A 99 3.00 -7.56 -2.42
C ARG A 99 3.44 -8.43 -3.59
N GLU A 100 3.25 -9.74 -3.48
CA GLU A 100 3.54 -10.71 -4.54
C GLU A 100 2.41 -10.77 -5.60
N GLY A 101 1.25 -10.17 -5.31
CA GLY A 101 0.10 -10.13 -6.21
C GLY A 101 -0.94 -11.23 -5.93
N GLU A 102 -0.70 -12.07 -4.93
CA GLU A 102 -1.58 -13.18 -4.52
C GLU A 102 -2.75 -12.68 -3.65
N PHE A 103 -3.63 -11.88 -4.28
CA PHE A 103 -4.67 -11.13 -3.57
C PHE A 103 -5.73 -12.01 -2.90
N ASN A 104 -6.14 -13.11 -3.54
CA ASN A 104 -7.17 -13.99 -2.98
C ASN A 104 -6.68 -14.71 -1.71
N GLU A 105 -5.43 -15.15 -1.71
CA GLU A 105 -4.80 -15.80 -0.56
C GLU A 105 -4.57 -14.79 0.57
N ALA A 106 -4.15 -13.57 0.24
CA ALA A 106 -4.06 -12.47 1.19
C ALA A 106 -5.41 -12.19 1.88
N LEU A 107 -6.51 -12.16 1.11
CA LEU A 107 -7.86 -11.98 1.67
C LEU A 107 -8.25 -13.12 2.62
N ALA A 108 -7.97 -14.38 2.26
CA ALA A 108 -8.28 -15.53 3.12
C ALA A 108 -7.56 -15.44 4.48
N HIS A 109 -6.28 -15.07 4.48
CA HIS A 109 -5.53 -14.86 5.73
C HIS A 109 -6.06 -13.68 6.55
N LEU A 110 -6.49 -12.60 5.89
CA LEU A 110 -7.10 -11.45 6.56
C LEU A 110 -8.48 -11.79 7.13
N ASP A 111 -9.26 -12.66 6.48
CA ASP A 111 -10.53 -13.15 7.02
C ASP A 111 -10.33 -13.98 8.28
N ILE A 112 -9.32 -14.85 8.32
CA ILE A 112 -8.93 -15.57 9.54
C ILE A 112 -8.50 -14.57 10.63
N ALA A 113 -7.64 -13.60 10.29
CA ALA A 113 -7.22 -12.56 11.23
C ALA A 113 -8.40 -11.80 11.84
N LEU A 114 -9.38 -11.41 11.02
CA LEU A 114 -10.59 -10.70 11.47
C LEU A 114 -11.56 -11.62 12.25
N LYS A 115 -11.56 -12.94 12.01
CA LYS A 115 -12.28 -13.88 12.87
C LYS A 115 -11.63 -14.05 14.24
N ILE A 116 -10.29 -13.99 14.32
CA ILE A 116 -9.58 -13.98 15.60
C ILE A 116 -9.82 -12.65 16.35
N LYS A 117 -9.73 -11.52 15.65
CA LYS A 117 -9.93 -10.18 16.21
C LYS A 117 -10.63 -9.26 15.21
N ALA A 118 -11.94 -9.12 15.36
CA ALA A 118 -12.80 -8.36 14.45
C ALA A 118 -12.42 -6.88 14.30
N ASN A 119 -11.92 -6.26 15.38
CA ASN A 119 -11.50 -4.86 15.40
C ASN A 119 -9.99 -4.67 15.23
N SER A 120 -9.29 -5.62 14.60
CA SER A 120 -7.87 -5.44 14.27
C SER A 120 -7.71 -4.38 13.18
N ALA A 121 -7.41 -3.14 13.58
CA ALA A 121 -7.26 -2.01 12.65
C ALA A 121 -6.24 -2.30 11.53
N GLU A 122 -5.17 -3.05 11.82
CA GLU A 122 -4.18 -3.43 10.83
C GLU A 122 -4.72 -4.44 9.81
N ALA A 123 -5.43 -5.47 10.27
CA ALA A 123 -6.06 -6.44 9.38
C ALA A 123 -7.14 -5.79 8.52
N LEU A 124 -7.98 -4.92 9.11
CA LEU A 124 -9.00 -4.15 8.40
C LEU A 124 -8.36 -3.24 7.32
N ASN A 125 -7.29 -2.53 7.67
CA ASN A 125 -6.54 -1.70 6.73
C ASN A 125 -5.93 -2.52 5.59
N ASN A 126 -5.26 -3.63 5.89
CA ASN A 126 -4.63 -4.46 4.86
C ASN A 126 -5.68 -5.09 3.94
N LYS A 127 -6.84 -5.49 4.48
CA LYS A 127 -7.96 -5.98 3.68
C LYS A 127 -8.50 -4.90 2.75
N ALA A 128 -8.66 -3.67 3.24
CA ALA A 128 -9.06 -2.54 2.42
C ALA A 128 -8.06 -2.26 1.28
N VAL A 129 -6.76 -2.34 1.55
CA VAL A 129 -5.70 -2.18 0.53
C VAL A 129 -5.77 -3.27 -0.55
N VAL A 130 -5.93 -4.54 -0.15
CA VAL A 130 -6.06 -5.64 -1.12
C VAL A 130 -7.32 -5.47 -1.99
N LEU A 131 -8.44 -5.10 -1.38
CA LEU A 131 -9.68 -4.82 -2.10
C LEU A 131 -9.55 -3.61 -3.05
N HIS A 132 -8.79 -2.60 -2.65
CA HIS A 132 -8.45 -1.45 -3.50
C HIS A 132 -7.65 -1.89 -4.73
N GLN A 133 -6.63 -2.75 -4.57
CA GLN A 133 -5.87 -3.32 -5.69
C GLN A 133 -6.74 -4.18 -6.62
N LEU A 134 -7.72 -4.90 -6.06
CA LEU A 134 -8.74 -5.65 -6.82
C LEU A 134 -9.86 -4.78 -7.42
N LYS A 135 -9.77 -3.45 -7.29
CA LYS A 135 -10.77 -2.47 -7.76
C LYS A 135 -12.16 -2.64 -7.13
N GLN A 136 -12.26 -3.29 -5.98
CA GLN A 136 -13.49 -3.42 -5.20
C GLN A 136 -13.68 -2.22 -4.27
N TYR A 137 -13.78 -1.02 -4.85
CA TYR A 137 -13.68 0.25 -4.14
C TYR A 137 -14.71 0.45 -3.03
N LYS A 138 -15.98 0.06 -3.26
CA LYS A 138 -17.04 0.19 -2.24
C LYS A 138 -16.71 -0.60 -0.96
N SER A 139 -16.26 -1.85 -1.12
CA SER A 139 -15.86 -2.70 0.00
C SER A 139 -14.60 -2.16 0.68
N ALA A 140 -13.62 -1.70 -0.09
CA ALA A 140 -12.39 -1.09 0.43
C ALA A 140 -12.69 0.11 1.34
N PHE A 141 -13.56 1.03 0.93
CA PHE A 141 -13.99 2.16 1.78
C PHE A 141 -14.63 1.70 3.08
N GLY A 142 -15.50 0.69 3.03
CA GLY A 142 -16.14 0.12 4.22
C GLY A 142 -15.12 -0.43 5.22
N TYR A 143 -14.10 -1.14 4.75
CA TYR A 143 -13.04 -1.66 5.61
C TYR A 143 -12.09 -0.57 6.12
N PHE A 144 -11.77 0.45 5.31
CA PHE A 144 -11.02 1.60 5.83
C PHE A 144 -11.77 2.36 6.91
N ALA A 145 -13.09 2.52 6.78
CA ALA A 145 -13.92 3.16 7.80
C ALA A 145 -13.88 2.38 9.12
N GLN A 146 -14.10 1.05 9.08
CA GLN A 146 -13.98 0.18 10.26
C GLN A 146 -12.56 0.23 10.86
N ALA A 147 -11.51 0.28 10.02
CA ALA A 147 -10.13 0.36 10.50
C ALA A 147 -9.87 1.66 11.29
N LEU A 148 -10.46 2.78 10.84
CA LEU A 148 -10.38 4.08 11.53
C LEU A 148 -11.27 4.15 12.77
N GLU A 149 -12.43 3.48 12.79
CA GLU A 149 -13.23 3.32 14.02
C GLU A 149 -12.43 2.57 15.09
N ALA A 150 -11.70 1.52 14.68
CA ALA A 150 -10.85 0.75 15.58
C ALA A 150 -9.57 1.49 16.03
N ALA A 151 -9.00 2.33 15.18
CA ALA A 151 -7.79 3.10 15.48
C ALA A 151 -7.78 4.48 14.78
N PRO A 152 -8.46 5.49 15.35
CA PRO A 152 -8.67 6.78 14.69
C PRO A 152 -7.40 7.62 14.53
N ALA A 153 -6.35 7.33 15.31
CA ALA A 153 -5.06 8.02 15.27
C ALA A 153 -4.00 7.30 14.41
N LYS A 154 -4.39 6.32 13.58
CA LYS A 154 -3.43 5.55 12.76
C LYS A 154 -3.23 6.20 11.38
N ALA A 155 -2.22 7.06 11.27
CA ALA A 155 -1.88 7.83 10.06
C ALA A 155 -1.86 6.99 8.77
N LYS A 156 -1.27 5.78 8.80
CA LYS A 156 -1.17 4.87 7.65
C LYS A 156 -2.53 4.58 7.00
N ILE A 157 -3.61 4.51 7.78
CA ILE A 157 -4.95 4.20 7.27
C ILE A 157 -5.49 5.36 6.44
N TYR A 158 -5.32 6.60 6.91
CA TYR A 158 -5.67 7.79 6.14
C TYR A 158 -4.87 7.89 4.85
N VAL A 159 -3.56 7.61 4.87
CA VAL A 159 -2.73 7.61 3.66
C VAL A 159 -3.24 6.61 2.61
N ASN A 160 -3.59 5.40 3.04
CA ASN A 160 -4.10 4.37 2.14
C ASN A 160 -5.49 4.72 1.59
N ARG A 161 -6.39 5.25 2.44
CA ARG A 161 -7.71 5.70 1.99
C ARG A 161 -7.64 6.92 1.08
N ALA A 162 -6.69 7.83 1.30
CA ALA A 162 -6.42 8.95 0.40
C ALA A 162 -5.99 8.48 -0.99
N ALA A 163 -5.16 7.43 -1.07
CA ALA A 163 -4.79 6.83 -2.36
C ALA A 163 -6.03 6.29 -3.09
N LEU A 164 -6.92 5.59 -2.38
CA LEU A 164 -8.19 5.14 -2.95
C LEU A 164 -9.09 6.32 -3.39
N TYR A 165 -9.18 7.39 -2.60
CA TYR A 165 -9.93 8.59 -2.99
C TYR A 165 -9.37 9.23 -4.26
N SER A 166 -8.05 9.31 -4.41
CA SER A 166 -7.40 9.81 -5.62
C SER A 166 -7.72 8.95 -6.85
N ASP A 167 -7.70 7.62 -6.71
CA ASP A 167 -7.99 6.69 -7.81
C ASP A 167 -9.44 6.76 -8.31
N VAL A 168 -10.37 7.28 -7.48
CA VAL A 168 -11.78 7.51 -7.85
C VAL A 168 -12.10 8.99 -8.07
N ASP A 169 -11.08 9.81 -8.32
CA ASP A 169 -11.18 11.26 -8.59
C ASP A 169 -11.77 12.11 -7.45
N TRP A 170 -11.86 11.57 -6.23
CA TRP A 170 -12.35 12.29 -5.05
C TRP A 170 -11.22 13.06 -4.36
N TYR A 171 -10.53 13.89 -5.13
CA TYR A 171 -9.29 14.54 -4.71
C TYR A 171 -9.41 15.41 -3.46
N GLN A 172 -10.56 16.08 -3.26
CA GLN A 172 -10.76 16.89 -2.05
C GLN A 172 -10.78 16.02 -0.78
N LYS A 173 -11.35 14.80 -0.85
CA LYS A 173 -11.32 13.83 0.25
C LYS A 173 -9.93 13.24 0.45
N ALA A 174 -9.17 13.03 -0.62
CA ALA A 174 -7.77 12.63 -0.54
C ALA A 174 -6.91 13.68 0.20
N VAL A 175 -7.12 14.97 -0.09
CA VAL A 175 -6.44 16.07 0.63
C VAL A 175 -6.78 16.05 2.12
N GLU A 176 -8.07 15.92 2.49
CA GLU A 176 -8.51 15.85 3.89
C GLU A 176 -7.83 14.70 4.65
N ASP A 177 -7.79 13.50 4.06
CA ASP A 177 -7.12 12.35 4.66
C ASP A 177 -5.60 12.54 4.76
N LEU A 178 -4.96 13.14 3.75
CA LEU A 178 -3.52 13.42 3.79
C LEU A 178 -3.17 14.48 4.85
N GLU A 179 -4.02 15.48 5.05
CA GLU A 179 -3.88 16.46 6.13
C GLU A 179 -4.01 15.81 7.50
N MET A 180 -4.95 14.88 7.66
CA MET A 180 -5.07 14.08 8.88
C MET A 180 -3.85 13.17 9.10
N ALA A 181 -3.31 12.56 8.04
CA ALA A 181 -2.10 11.77 8.15
C ALA A 181 -0.89 12.62 8.56
N LEU A 182 -0.73 13.81 7.97
CA LEU A 182 0.35 14.76 8.29
C LEU A 182 0.24 15.29 9.73
N SER A 183 -0.97 15.53 10.23
CA SER A 183 -1.14 15.99 11.63
C SER A 183 -0.78 14.90 12.65
N LEU A 184 -0.98 13.63 12.30
CA LEU A 184 -0.69 12.48 13.17
C LEU A 184 0.77 12.00 13.09
N TYR A 185 1.38 12.04 11.91
CA TYR A 185 2.74 11.52 11.66
C TYR A 185 3.82 12.60 11.61
N GLY A 186 3.41 13.85 11.39
CA GLY A 186 4.30 14.98 11.14
C GLY A 186 4.61 15.18 9.64
N PRO A 187 5.26 16.31 9.30
CA PRO A 187 5.61 16.65 7.93
C PRO A 187 6.53 15.59 7.30
N SER A 188 6.25 15.21 6.05
CA SER A 188 7.07 14.28 5.28
C SER A 188 7.03 14.66 3.81
N LYS A 189 8.19 14.70 3.15
CA LYS A 189 8.30 14.96 1.70
C LYS A 189 7.35 14.08 0.89
N VAL A 190 7.22 12.80 1.25
CA VAL A 190 6.35 11.84 0.54
C VAL A 190 4.86 12.19 0.70
N LEU A 191 4.43 12.56 1.91
CA LEU A 191 3.03 12.88 2.18
C LEU A 191 2.64 14.26 1.60
N GLU A 192 3.52 15.24 1.74
CA GLU A 192 3.33 16.58 1.14
C GLU A 192 3.30 16.51 -0.39
N LYS A 193 4.12 15.63 -1.01
CA LYS A 193 4.03 15.37 -2.45
C LYS A 193 2.65 14.84 -2.86
N LYS A 194 2.18 13.79 -2.18
CA LYS A 194 0.85 13.21 -2.42
C LYS A 194 -0.27 14.24 -2.23
N LYS A 195 -0.13 15.11 -1.20
CA LYS A 195 -1.08 16.19 -0.93
C LYS A 195 -1.07 17.22 -2.05
N SER A 196 0.11 17.63 -2.50
CA SER A 196 0.27 18.55 -3.61
C SER A 196 -0.31 17.98 -4.92
N GLU A 197 -0.08 16.71 -5.22
CA GLU A 197 -0.68 16.01 -6.37
C GLU A 197 -2.22 15.99 -6.28
N ALA A 198 -2.77 15.66 -5.11
CA ALA A 198 -4.21 15.71 -4.90
C ALA A 198 -4.76 17.14 -5.06
N LEU A 199 -4.09 18.16 -4.49
CA LEU A 199 -4.45 19.57 -4.65
C LEU A 199 -4.41 20.01 -6.13
N TRP A 200 -3.42 19.56 -6.88
CA TRP A 200 -3.30 19.82 -8.31
C TRP A 200 -4.55 19.35 -9.06
N ASN A 201 -4.99 18.13 -8.75
CA ASN A 201 -6.16 17.52 -9.38
C ASN A 201 -7.51 18.11 -8.91
N THR A 202 -7.56 18.76 -7.74
CA THR A 202 -8.73 19.60 -7.38
C THR A 202 -8.86 20.88 -8.20
N GLY A 203 -7.88 21.22 -9.05
CA GLY A 203 -7.79 22.48 -9.78
C GLY A 203 -7.10 23.61 -9.00
N LYS A 204 -6.75 23.39 -7.72
CA LYS A 204 -6.02 24.36 -6.88
C LYS A 204 -4.51 24.34 -7.19
N ARG A 205 -4.13 24.43 -8.46
CA ARG A 205 -2.75 24.24 -8.97
C ARG A 205 -1.71 25.16 -8.31
N ASN A 206 -2.03 26.43 -8.11
CA ASN A 206 -1.10 27.37 -7.45
C ASN A 206 -0.81 26.96 -5.99
N LYS A 207 -1.83 26.49 -5.25
CA LYS A 207 -1.63 25.98 -3.88
C LYS A 207 -0.80 24.70 -3.85
N ALA A 208 -0.98 23.83 -4.84
CA ALA A 208 -0.14 22.63 -4.99
C ALA A 208 1.33 23.00 -5.22
N ILE A 209 1.60 23.93 -6.15
CA ILE A 209 2.95 24.42 -6.43
C ILE A 209 3.58 25.06 -5.19
N GLU A 210 2.83 25.90 -4.47
CA GLU A 210 3.30 26.55 -3.25
C GLU A 210 3.64 25.53 -2.15
N ASN A 211 2.73 24.58 -1.89
CA ASN A 211 2.97 23.52 -0.90
C ASN A 211 4.18 22.66 -1.28
N TRP A 212 4.30 22.24 -2.55
CA TRP A 212 5.44 21.46 -3.00
C TRP A 212 6.74 22.24 -2.91
N ARG A 213 6.78 23.48 -3.38
CA ARG A 213 7.96 24.36 -3.29
C ARG A 213 8.42 24.53 -1.84
N ASN A 214 7.51 24.83 -0.93
CA ASN A 214 7.84 25.00 0.49
C ASN A 214 8.38 23.71 1.10
N THR A 215 7.82 22.56 0.72
CA THR A 215 8.32 21.23 1.10
C THR A 215 9.76 21.03 0.62
N LEU A 216 10.07 21.34 -0.65
CA LEU A 216 11.42 21.18 -1.20
C LEU A 216 12.48 22.09 -0.58
N LEU A 217 12.07 23.24 -0.04
CA LEU A 217 12.98 24.14 0.68
C LEU A 217 13.28 23.65 2.09
N TYR A 218 12.36 22.89 2.70
CA TYR A 218 12.51 22.37 4.05
C TYR A 218 13.20 20.99 4.10
N PHE A 219 12.90 20.12 3.14
CA PHE A 219 13.49 18.78 3.04
C PHE A 219 14.66 18.74 2.03
N ASN A 220 15.58 17.78 2.20
CA ASN A 220 16.59 17.53 1.17
C ASN A 220 15.88 17.04 -0.11
N ALA A 221 15.91 17.89 -1.13
CA ALA A 221 15.24 17.70 -2.41
C ALA A 221 16.24 17.23 -3.46
N GLU A 222 15.85 16.22 -4.22
CA GLU A 222 16.66 15.68 -5.32
C GLU A 222 16.34 16.42 -6.62
N GLU A 223 17.13 16.20 -7.65
CA GLU A 223 16.91 16.78 -8.98
C GLU A 223 15.51 16.47 -9.53
N THR A 224 15.00 15.26 -9.27
CA THR A 224 13.67 14.83 -9.75
C THR A 224 12.53 15.59 -9.07
N ASP A 225 12.72 16.01 -7.81
CA ASP A 225 11.74 16.77 -7.06
C ASP A 225 11.59 18.19 -7.62
N TRP A 226 12.72 18.86 -7.88
CA TRP A 226 12.75 20.19 -8.51
C TRP A 226 12.29 20.15 -9.97
N MET A 227 12.58 19.07 -10.69
CA MET A 227 12.07 18.85 -12.04
C MET A 227 10.55 18.77 -12.07
N LEU A 228 9.93 18.03 -11.13
CA LEU A 228 8.48 17.96 -11.02
C LEU A 228 7.87 19.35 -10.75
N LEU A 229 8.49 20.14 -9.87
CA LEU A 229 8.05 21.50 -9.59
C LEU A 229 8.13 22.39 -10.84
N ALA A 230 9.23 22.29 -11.61
CA ALA A 230 9.39 23.04 -12.86
C ALA A 230 8.30 22.69 -13.89
N GLN A 231 7.95 21.40 -14.01
CA GLN A 231 6.88 20.95 -14.90
C GLN A 231 5.52 21.51 -14.49
N TRP A 232 5.21 21.52 -13.20
CA TRP A 232 3.97 22.09 -12.68
C TRP A 232 3.90 23.61 -12.89
N GLN A 233 5.01 24.32 -12.67
CA GLN A 233 5.11 25.76 -12.93
C GLN A 233 4.90 26.09 -14.41
N LEU A 234 5.49 25.30 -15.32
CA LEU A 234 5.24 25.42 -16.76
C LEU A 234 3.78 25.20 -17.12
N ALA A 235 3.14 24.18 -16.53
CA ALA A 235 1.74 23.85 -16.82
C ALA A 235 0.74 24.93 -16.33
N VAL A 236 1.14 25.83 -15.43
CA VAL A 236 0.37 27.04 -15.07
C VAL A 236 0.87 28.31 -15.77
N GLY A 237 1.86 28.20 -16.65
CA GLY A 237 2.43 29.31 -17.41
C GLY A 237 3.49 30.15 -16.66
N SER A 238 3.90 29.76 -15.45
CA SER A 238 4.94 30.46 -14.69
C SER A 238 6.34 30.10 -15.18
N LYS A 239 6.71 30.63 -16.36
CA LYS A 239 8.01 30.38 -17.00
C LYS A 239 9.19 30.87 -16.15
N SER A 240 9.05 31.99 -15.45
CA SER A 240 10.10 32.54 -14.58
C SER A 240 10.43 31.64 -13.41
N ASP A 241 9.40 31.09 -12.74
CA ASP A 241 9.61 30.18 -11.62
C ASP A 241 10.18 28.84 -12.11
N ALA A 242 9.72 28.35 -13.26
CA ALA A 242 10.25 27.14 -13.87
C ALA A 242 11.75 27.26 -14.21
N LEU A 243 12.19 28.42 -14.72
CA LEU A 243 13.61 28.70 -14.95
C LEU A 243 14.44 28.60 -13.67
N GLU A 244 13.92 29.09 -12.55
CA GLU A 244 14.60 28.98 -11.25
C GLU A 244 14.66 27.53 -10.76
N SER A 245 13.56 26.78 -10.90
CA SER A 245 13.53 25.35 -10.59
C SER A 245 14.52 24.56 -11.45
N TYR A 246 14.65 24.85 -12.75
CA TYR A 246 15.68 24.23 -13.60
C TYR A 246 17.10 24.59 -13.16
N ARG A 247 17.36 25.81 -12.68
CA ARG A 247 18.66 26.15 -12.11
C ARG A 247 18.96 25.31 -10.87
N ARG A 248 17.97 25.08 -10.00
CA ARG A 248 18.12 24.21 -8.82
C ARG A 248 18.49 22.78 -9.24
N VAL A 249 17.82 22.24 -10.26
CA VAL A 249 18.14 20.93 -10.83
C VAL A 249 19.59 20.88 -11.32
N LEU A 250 20.00 21.85 -12.13
CA LEU A 250 21.33 21.87 -12.73
C LEU A 250 22.45 22.18 -11.73
N ASN A 251 22.13 22.81 -10.60
CA ASN A 251 23.08 22.97 -9.49
C ASN A 251 23.33 21.63 -8.76
N ILE A 252 22.34 20.73 -8.73
CA ILE A 252 22.47 19.39 -8.14
C ILE A 252 23.13 18.45 -9.15
N ASN A 253 22.62 18.42 -10.38
CA ASN A 253 23.12 17.60 -11.48
C ASN A 253 23.26 18.46 -12.76
N PRO A 254 24.48 18.95 -13.07
CA PRO A 254 24.74 19.75 -14.27
C PRO A 254 24.45 19.04 -15.60
N PHE A 255 24.36 17.72 -15.60
CA PHE A 255 24.14 16.88 -16.78
C PHE A 255 22.71 16.31 -16.83
N TYR A 256 21.74 16.99 -16.20
CA TYR A 256 20.34 16.59 -16.29
C TYR A 256 19.71 17.07 -17.61
N ALA A 257 19.55 16.15 -18.57
CA ALA A 257 19.22 16.47 -19.95
C ALA A 257 17.91 17.25 -20.11
N GLU A 258 16.86 16.88 -19.39
CA GLU A 258 15.55 17.53 -19.48
C GLU A 258 15.54 18.93 -18.87
N ALA A 259 16.40 19.18 -17.87
CA ALA A 259 16.54 20.50 -17.26
C ALA A 259 17.33 21.45 -18.16
N LEU A 260 18.39 20.94 -18.81
CA LEU A 260 19.12 21.66 -19.85
C LEU A 260 18.20 22.01 -21.02
N LEU A 261 17.39 21.05 -21.48
CA LEU A 261 16.38 21.26 -22.51
C LEU A 261 15.38 22.36 -22.12
N GLY A 262 14.72 22.20 -20.97
CA GLY A 262 13.69 23.13 -20.51
C GLY A 262 14.23 24.55 -20.28
N LYS A 263 15.38 24.67 -19.62
CA LYS A 263 16.04 25.97 -19.39
C LYS A 263 16.52 26.60 -20.69
N GLY A 264 17.18 25.82 -21.55
CA GLY A 264 17.70 26.31 -22.85
C GLY A 264 16.57 26.83 -23.73
N ALA A 265 15.49 26.07 -23.88
CA ALA A 265 14.31 26.47 -24.65
C ALA A 265 13.70 27.78 -24.13
N LEU A 266 13.40 27.86 -22.83
CA LEU A 266 12.83 29.06 -22.21
C LEU A 266 13.76 30.29 -22.30
N THR A 267 15.09 30.08 -22.26
CA THR A 267 16.06 31.17 -22.37
C THR A 267 16.13 31.68 -23.81
N LEU A 268 16.07 30.80 -24.82
CA LEU A 268 16.03 31.19 -26.24
C LEU A 268 14.72 31.88 -26.62
N GLU A 269 13.59 31.52 -26.00
CA GLU A 269 12.34 32.29 -26.15
C GLU A 269 12.50 33.74 -25.68
N GLN A 270 13.28 33.99 -24.63
CA GLN A 270 13.54 35.33 -24.08
C GLN A 270 14.65 36.07 -24.84
N ASN A 271 15.69 35.35 -25.26
CA ASN A 271 16.83 35.86 -26.00
C ASN A 271 17.29 34.82 -27.05
N PRO A 272 16.81 34.92 -28.31
CA PRO A 272 17.15 33.97 -29.37
C PRO A 272 18.65 33.89 -29.72
N THR A 273 19.44 34.89 -29.30
CA THR A 273 20.88 34.98 -29.57
C THR A 273 21.75 34.45 -28.43
N ASP A 274 21.16 33.91 -27.36
CA ASP A 274 21.91 33.40 -26.21
C ASP A 274 22.70 32.12 -26.56
N ASN A 275 24.02 32.27 -26.72
CA ASN A 275 24.91 31.15 -27.06
C ASN A 275 24.95 30.08 -25.96
N LYS A 276 24.87 30.46 -24.68
CA LYS A 276 24.89 29.48 -23.57
C LYS A 276 23.63 28.63 -23.57
N ALA A 277 22.49 29.20 -23.97
CA ALA A 277 21.26 28.46 -24.12
C ALA A 277 21.31 27.47 -25.29
N LYS A 278 21.97 27.83 -26.41
CA LYS A 278 22.22 26.91 -27.54
C LYS A 278 23.13 25.76 -27.14
N GLU A 279 24.25 26.06 -26.48
CA GLU A 279 25.19 25.06 -25.95
C GLU A 279 24.49 24.09 -24.97
N ALA A 280 23.59 24.59 -24.12
CA ALA A 280 22.81 23.75 -23.22
C ALA A 280 21.88 22.78 -23.97
N LEU A 281 21.27 23.19 -25.08
CA LEU A 281 20.46 22.30 -25.93
C LEU A 281 21.31 21.27 -26.66
N GLU A 282 22.51 21.64 -27.12
CA GLU A 282 23.46 20.69 -27.70
C GLU A 282 23.89 19.63 -26.68
N MET A 283 24.24 20.05 -25.46
CA MET A 283 24.58 19.15 -24.38
C MET A 283 23.38 18.24 -24.01
N ALA A 284 22.17 18.78 -23.93
CA ALA A 284 20.96 17.97 -23.70
C ALA A 284 20.77 16.89 -24.80
N HIS A 285 21.06 17.22 -26.06
CA HIS A 285 21.00 16.26 -27.15
C HIS A 285 22.06 15.15 -27.00
N LEU A 286 23.30 15.51 -26.66
CA LEU A 286 24.38 14.54 -26.42
C LEU A 286 24.08 13.60 -25.25
N LEU A 287 23.36 14.09 -24.24
CA LEU A 287 22.90 13.32 -23.09
C LEU A 287 21.66 12.45 -23.39
N GLY A 288 21.20 12.41 -24.64
CA GLY A 288 20.14 11.51 -25.10
C GLY A 288 18.74 12.14 -25.18
N SER A 289 18.58 13.45 -24.97
CA SER A 289 17.29 14.10 -25.15
C SER A 289 16.90 14.14 -26.64
N SER A 290 15.84 13.40 -26.98
CA SER A 290 15.34 13.29 -28.35
C SER A 290 14.77 14.61 -28.91
N GLN A 291 14.26 15.47 -28.03
CA GLN A 291 13.62 16.74 -28.40
C GLN A 291 14.62 17.89 -28.54
N ALA A 292 15.82 17.77 -27.96
CA ALA A 292 16.76 18.88 -27.85
C ALA A 292 17.28 19.36 -29.22
N LYS A 293 17.63 18.44 -30.13
CA LYS A 293 18.07 18.80 -31.48
C LYS A 293 16.98 19.50 -32.29
N ALA A 294 15.74 19.01 -32.21
CA ALA A 294 14.61 19.61 -32.90
C ALA A 294 14.32 21.02 -32.36
N THR A 295 14.38 21.18 -31.04
CA THR A 295 14.19 22.48 -30.36
C THR A 295 15.26 23.47 -30.77
N LEU A 296 16.55 23.08 -30.77
CA LEU A 296 17.65 23.93 -31.19
C LEU A 296 17.47 24.41 -32.65
N ASN A 297 17.13 23.48 -33.55
CA ASN A 297 16.90 23.80 -34.96
C ASN A 297 15.74 24.78 -35.18
N ALA A 298 14.74 24.81 -34.30
CA ALA A 298 13.63 25.74 -34.39
C ALA A 298 14.04 27.20 -34.14
N PHE A 299 15.09 27.44 -33.35
CA PHE A 299 15.60 28.78 -33.03
C PHE A 299 16.77 29.23 -33.93
N LEU A 300 17.27 28.35 -34.80
CA LEU A 300 18.32 28.66 -35.77
C LEU A 300 17.78 29.06 -37.16
N ARG A 301 16.45 28.97 -37.36
CA ARG A 301 15.75 29.43 -38.56
C ARG A 301 15.26 30.85 -38.39
#